data_AF-A0A2S9DKE1-F1
#
_entry.id   AF-A0A2S9DKE1-F1
#
_cell.length_a   1.000
_cell.length_b   1.000
_cell.length_c   1.000
_cell.angle_alpha   90.00
_cell.angle_beta   90.00
_cell.angle_gamma   90.00
#
_symmetry.space_group_name_H-M   'P 1'
#
loop_
_entity.id
_entity.type
_entity.pdbx_description
1 polymer ?
#
loop_
_entity_poly.entity_id
_entity_poly.type
_entity_poly.pdbx_seq_one_letter_code
_entity_poly.pdbx_strand_id
1 'polypeptide(L)'
;MTPQGTHAVLTTAASNIDAQNEAAKAVGTAISDVGAVLGTGLVAQALNEFVEHSLALKVKFIAGRSAAIVQGTNDALMAYVQADGVMAQQAQASAIAAGNSAAGNSASDGGAMPLRAGHRPAELG
;
A
#
# COMPACT_ATOMS: atom_id res chain seq x y z
N MET A 1 1.98 -9.64 -7.00
CA MET A 1 1.85 -8.19 -7.31
C MET A 1 3.05 -7.52 -6.64
N THR A 2 3.94 -6.85 -7.39
CA THR A 2 5.16 -6.26 -6.81
C THR A 2 4.85 -4.89 -6.20
N PRO A 3 5.62 -4.42 -5.20
CA PRO A 3 5.47 -3.07 -4.66
C PRO A 3 5.48 -1.97 -5.73
N GLN A 4 6.31 -2.13 -6.77
CA GLN A 4 6.35 -1.19 -7.90
C GLN A 4 5.07 -1.21 -8.74
N GLY A 5 4.49 -2.40 -8.97
CA GLY A 5 3.22 -2.54 -9.68
C GLY A 5 2.06 -1.90 -8.93
N THR A 6 2.03 -2.05 -7.60
CA THR A 6 1.04 -1.39 -6.74
C THR A 6 1.22 0.13 -6.78
N HIS A 7 2.45 0.64 -6.64
CA HIS A 7 2.72 2.08 -6.70
C HIS A 7 2.26 2.72 -8.04
N ALA A 8 2.48 2.03 -9.17
CA ALA A 8 2.05 2.51 -10.48
C ALA A 8 0.53 2.63 -10.59
N VAL A 9 -0.21 1.64 -10.07
CA VAL A 9 -1.69 1.67 -10.05
C VAL A 9 -2.19 2.80 -9.16
N LEU A 10 -1.57 3.04 -8.01
CA LEU A 10 -1.93 4.16 -7.11
C LEU A 10 -1.63 5.52 -7.70
N THR A 11 -0.49 5.65 -8.38
CA THR A 11 -0.12 6.88 -9.11
C THR A 11 -1.15 7.16 -10.21
N THR A 12 -1.59 6.13 -10.92
CA THR A 12 -2.64 6.24 -11.94
C THR A 12 -3.98 6.64 -11.32
N ALA A 13 -4.36 6.04 -10.19
CA ALA A 13 -5.58 6.39 -9.48
C ALA A 13 -5.56 7.85 -8.98
N ALA A 14 -4.43 8.32 -8.46
CA ALA A 14 -4.23 9.71 -8.06
C ALA A 14 -4.37 10.68 -9.24
N SER A 15 -3.75 10.36 -10.38
CA SER A 15 -3.86 11.19 -11.59
C SER A 15 -5.30 11.26 -12.12
N ASN A 16 -6.05 10.14 -12.10
CA ASN A 16 -7.46 10.13 -12.49
C ASN A 16 -8.32 11.00 -11.57
N ILE A 17 -8.03 10.99 -10.27
CA ILE A 17 -8.67 11.84 -9.27
C ILE A 17 -8.41 13.32 -9.56
N ASP A 18 -7.16 13.68 -9.84
CA ASP A 18 -6.80 15.06 -10.13
C ASP A 18 -7.53 15.55 -11.40
N ALA A 19 -7.60 14.72 -12.44
CA ALA A 19 -8.36 15.02 -13.64
C ALA A 19 -9.86 15.23 -13.36
N GLN A 20 -10.47 14.42 -12.48
CA GLN A 20 -11.86 14.61 -12.07
C GLN A 20 -12.07 15.91 -11.28
N ASN A 21 -11.14 16.26 -10.40
CA ASN A 21 -11.20 17.51 -9.65
C ASN A 21 -11.13 18.74 -10.58
N GLU A 22 -10.25 18.72 -11.59
CA GLU A 22 -10.15 19.79 -12.58
C GLU A 22 -11.40 19.87 -13.47
N ALA A 23 -11.94 18.74 -13.92
CA ALA A 23 -13.19 18.70 -14.67
C ALA A 23 -14.35 19.30 -13.86
N ALA A 24 -14.42 19.01 -12.56
CA ALA A 24 -15.48 19.54 -11.70
C ALA A 24 -15.36 21.06 -11.47
N LYS A 25 -14.14 21.61 -11.40
CA LYS A 25 -13.92 23.06 -11.42
C LYS A 25 -14.40 23.69 -12.73
N ALA A 26 -14.07 23.07 -13.86
CA ALA A 26 -14.47 23.55 -15.19
C ALA A 26 -16.01 23.61 -15.34
N VAL A 27 -16.73 22.63 -14.79
CA VAL A 27 -18.20 22.67 -14.73
C VAL A 27 -18.71 23.88 -13.94
N GLY A 28 -18.08 24.21 -12.80
CA GLY A 28 -18.44 25.39 -12.01
C GLY A 28 -18.23 26.70 -12.78
N THR A 29 -17.11 26.83 -13.48
CA THR A 29 -16.86 27.97 -14.38
C THR A 29 -17.91 28.05 -15.48
N ALA A 30 -18.20 26.95 -16.18
CA ALA A 30 -19.18 26.93 -17.26
C ALA A 30 -20.60 27.31 -16.79
N ILE A 31 -21.02 26.87 -15.60
CA ILE A 31 -22.32 27.25 -15.04
C ILE A 31 -22.35 28.72 -14.64
N SER A 32 -21.25 29.25 -14.08
CA SER A 32 -21.12 30.67 -13.77
C SER A 32 -21.16 31.54 -15.03
N ASP A 33 -20.49 31.11 -16.11
CA ASP A 33 -20.52 31.78 -17.42
C ASP A 33 -21.93 31.80 -18.01
N VAL A 34 -22.68 30.69 -17.88
CA VAL A 34 -24.10 30.64 -18.27
C VAL A 34 -24.90 31.65 -17.44
N GLY A 35 -24.65 31.75 -16.13
CA GLY A 35 -25.24 32.78 -15.26
C GLY A 35 -24.96 34.19 -15.76
N ALA A 36 -23.72 34.48 -16.16
CA ALA A 36 -23.31 35.78 -16.70
C ALA A 36 -23.99 36.10 -18.04
N VAL A 37 -24.12 35.12 -18.94
CA VAL A 37 -24.83 35.27 -20.23
C VAL A 37 -26.32 35.54 -20.03
N LEU A 38 -26.93 34.93 -19.00
CA LEU A 38 -28.35 35.10 -18.68
C LEU A 38 -28.67 36.45 -18.00
N GLY A 39 -27.66 37.25 -17.66
CA GLY A 39 -27.84 38.60 -17.10
C GLY A 39 -28.32 38.60 -15.65
N THR A 40 -29.22 39.52 -15.28
CA THR A 40 -29.67 39.72 -13.88
C THR A 40 -31.02 39.04 -13.57
N GLY A 41 -31.44 38.05 -14.36
CA GLY A 41 -32.70 37.34 -14.15
C GLY A 41 -32.67 36.37 -12.97
N LEU A 42 -33.85 35.96 -12.48
CA LEU A 42 -34.01 34.96 -11.40
C LEU A 42 -33.24 33.64 -11.69
N VAL A 43 -33.15 33.25 -12.97
CA VAL A 43 -32.40 32.05 -13.39
C VAL A 43 -30.89 32.24 -13.19
N ALA A 44 -30.35 33.43 -13.50
CA ALA A 44 -28.94 33.71 -13.27
C ALA A 44 -28.59 33.76 -11.77
N GLN A 45 -29.48 34.31 -10.95
CA GLN A 45 -29.34 34.27 -9.48
C GLN A 45 -29.34 32.83 -8.97
N ALA A 46 -30.32 32.01 -9.38
CA ALA A 46 -30.41 30.62 -8.95
C ALA A 46 -29.20 29.78 -9.39
N LEU A 47 -28.64 30.03 -10.59
CA LEU A 47 -27.44 29.35 -11.06
C LEU A 47 -26.19 29.77 -10.27
N ASN A 48 -26.01 31.05 -9.98
CA ASN A 48 -24.91 31.52 -9.13
C ASN A 48 -25.00 30.94 -7.72
N GLU A 49 -26.20 30.97 -7.13
CA GLU A 49 -26.44 30.42 -5.79
C GLU A 49 -26.20 28.89 -5.76
N PHE A 50 -26.58 28.18 -6.83
CA PHE A 50 -26.25 26.76 -6.99
C PHE A 50 -24.74 26.50 -7.08
N VAL A 51 -24.00 27.33 -7.83
CA VAL A 51 -22.54 27.21 -7.95
C VAL A 51 -21.86 27.44 -6.61
N GLU A 52 -22.22 28.53 -5.91
CA GLU A 52 -21.61 28.91 -4.64
C GLU A 52 -21.96 27.95 -3.49
N HIS A 53 -23.24 27.60 -3.36
CA HIS A 53 -23.72 26.88 -2.18
C HIS A 53 -23.86 25.37 -2.37
N SER A 54 -23.98 24.87 -3.61
CA SER A 54 -24.12 23.42 -3.85
C SER A 54 -22.89 22.84 -4.51
N LEU A 55 -22.48 23.41 -5.64
CA LEU A 55 -21.44 22.83 -6.47
C LEU A 55 -20.06 22.96 -5.81
N ALA A 56 -19.69 24.16 -5.35
CA ALA A 56 -18.39 24.38 -4.70
C ALA A 56 -18.18 23.47 -3.47
N LEU A 57 -19.22 23.28 -2.65
CA LEU A 57 -19.16 22.37 -1.49
C LEU A 57 -18.98 20.91 -1.92
N LYS A 58 -19.73 20.45 -2.92
CA LYS A 58 -19.64 19.07 -3.43
C LYS A 58 -18.27 18.81 -4.06
N VAL A 59 -17.75 19.74 -4.85
CA VAL A 59 -16.41 19.64 -5.46
C VAL A 59 -15.34 19.59 -4.38
N LYS A 60 -15.41 20.44 -3.35
CA LYS A 60 -14.47 20.44 -2.22
C LYS A 60 -14.52 19.11 -1.44
N PHE A 61 -15.71 18.55 -1.24
CA PHE A 61 -15.87 17.26 -0.58
C PHE A 61 -15.28 16.10 -1.39
N ILE A 62 -15.51 16.09 -2.70
CA ILE A 62 -14.94 15.07 -3.61
C ILE A 62 -13.42 15.17 -3.62
N ALA A 63 -12.86 16.38 -3.80
CA ALA A 63 -11.43 16.61 -3.79
C ALA A 63 -10.78 16.15 -2.48
N GLY A 64 -11.38 16.52 -1.33
CA GLY A 64 -10.87 16.12 -0.01
C GLY A 64 -10.88 14.61 0.22
N ARG A 65 -11.96 13.91 -0.16
CA ARG A 65 -12.03 12.44 -0.05
C ARG A 65 -11.00 11.76 -0.93
N SER A 66 -10.81 12.28 -2.14
CA SER A 66 -9.93 11.65 -3.11
C SER A 66 -8.46 11.81 -2.71
N ALA A 67 -8.07 12.97 -2.18
CA ALA A 67 -6.76 13.17 -1.58
C ALA A 67 -6.50 12.20 -0.40
N ALA A 68 -7.48 12.03 0.50
CA ALA A 68 -7.36 11.12 1.64
C ALA A 68 -7.18 9.66 1.22
N ILE A 69 -7.85 9.22 0.14
CA ILE A 69 -7.70 7.85 -0.40
C ILE A 69 -6.28 7.65 -0.93
N VAL A 70 -5.76 8.57 -1.74
CA VAL A 70 -4.39 8.48 -2.29
C VAL A 70 -3.38 8.42 -1.16
N GLN A 71 -3.51 9.31 -0.18
CA GLN A 71 -2.60 9.41 0.94
C GLN A 71 -2.62 8.14 1.80
N GLY A 72 -3.80 7.68 2.21
CA GLY A 72 -3.95 6.44 2.98
C GLY A 72 -3.43 5.21 2.23
N THR A 73 -3.51 5.19 0.90
CA THR A 73 -3.00 4.05 0.13
C THR A 73 -1.47 4.09 -0.03
N ASN A 74 -0.87 5.28 -0.15
CA ASN A 74 0.59 5.42 -0.10
C ASN A 74 1.14 5.02 1.28
N ASP A 75 0.48 5.43 2.36
CA ASP A 75 0.86 5.05 3.72
C ASP A 75 0.80 3.53 3.92
N ALA A 76 -0.27 2.89 3.45
CA ALA A 76 -0.41 1.43 3.50
C ALA A 76 0.68 0.72 2.69
N LEU A 77 1.06 1.24 1.51
CA LEU A 77 2.13 0.67 0.70
C LEU A 77 3.50 0.80 1.38
N MET A 78 3.80 1.97 1.95
CA MET A 78 5.06 2.16 2.69
C MET A 78 5.15 1.24 3.91
N ALA A 79 4.06 1.07 4.65
CA ALA A 79 3.99 0.15 5.78
C ALA A 79 4.23 -1.30 5.34
N TYR A 80 3.64 -1.72 4.20
CA TYR A 80 3.87 -3.05 3.65
C TYR A 80 5.34 -3.28 3.26
N VAL A 81 5.97 -2.34 2.54
CA VAL A 81 7.38 -2.45 2.12
C VAL A 81 8.31 -2.50 3.34
N GLN A 82 8.04 -1.69 4.37
CA GLN A 82 8.81 -1.74 5.60
C GLN A 82 8.67 -3.10 6.31
N ALA A 83 7.45 -3.63 6.41
CA ALA A 83 7.21 -4.93 7.01
C ALA A 83 7.94 -6.06 6.25
N ASP A 84 7.92 -6.02 4.91
CA ASP A 84 8.63 -7.00 4.08
C ASP A 84 10.15 -6.93 4.28
N GLY A 85 10.70 -5.71 4.37
CA GLY A 85 12.11 -5.50 4.70
C GLY A 85 12.51 -6.06 6.08
N VAL A 86 11.66 -5.88 7.09
CA VAL A 86 11.89 -6.45 8.43
C VAL A 86 11.86 -7.97 8.40
N MET A 87 10.89 -8.57 7.70
CA MET A 87 10.80 -10.02 7.55
C MET A 87 12.01 -10.59 6.82
N ALA A 88 12.49 -9.92 5.76
CA ALA A 88 13.70 -10.33 5.05
C ALA A 88 14.95 -10.28 5.94
N GLN A 89 15.10 -9.23 6.77
CA GLN A 89 16.21 -9.13 7.73
C GLN A 89 16.13 -10.22 8.81
N GLN A 90 14.93 -10.50 9.33
CA GLN A 90 14.73 -11.57 10.31
C GLN A 90 15.01 -12.96 9.72
N ALA A 91 14.60 -13.21 8.48
CA ALA A 91 14.91 -14.44 7.76
C ALA A 91 16.41 -14.60 7.54
N GLN A 92 17.11 -13.53 7.16
CA GLN A 92 18.57 -13.54 6.98
C GLN A 92 19.31 -13.77 8.30
N ALA A 93 18.89 -13.10 9.38
CA ALA A 93 19.45 -13.30 10.72
C ALA A 93 19.25 -14.75 11.20
N SER A 94 18.07 -15.32 10.96
CA SER A 94 17.76 -16.71 11.30
C SER A 94 18.58 -17.70 10.48
N ALA A 95 18.79 -17.43 9.19
CA ALA A 95 19.63 -18.25 8.32
C ALA A 95 21.11 -18.24 8.73
N ILE A 96 21.65 -17.07 9.13
CA ILE A 96 23.02 -16.96 9.66
C ILE A 96 23.16 -17.74 10.97
N ALA A 97 22.19 -17.60 11.89
CA ALA A 97 22.20 -18.32 13.16
C ALA A 97 22.12 -19.85 12.96
N ALA A 98 21.28 -20.32 12.05
CA ALA A 98 21.18 -21.73 11.69
C ALA A 98 22.46 -22.24 11.01
N GLY A 99 23.05 -21.46 10.10
CA GLY A 99 24.31 -21.80 9.43
C GLY A 99 25.49 -21.92 10.38
N ASN A 100 25.61 -21.01 11.35
CA ASN A 100 26.62 -21.10 12.41
C ASN A 100 26.41 -22.32 13.33
N SER A 101 25.15 -22.69 13.59
CA SER A 101 24.83 -23.86 14.41
C SER A 101 25.20 -25.17 13.71
N ALA A 102 25.02 -25.25 12.38
CA ALA A 102 25.42 -26.41 11.58
C ALA A 102 26.95 -26.53 11.41
N ALA A 103 27.66 -25.41 11.28
CA ALA A 103 29.13 -25.39 11.22
C ALA A 103 29.77 -25.76 12.58
N GLY A 104 29.17 -25.35 13.69
CA GLY A 104 29.63 -25.71 15.04
C GLY A 104 29.46 -27.20 15.37
N ASN A 105 28.41 -27.84 14.86
CA ASN A 105 28.15 -29.27 15.08
C ASN A 105 29.02 -30.20 14.20
N SER A 106 29.66 -29.66 13.16
CA SER A 106 30.60 -30.41 12.30
C SER A 106 32.03 -30.43 12.86
N ALA A 107 32.35 -29.56 13.83
CA ALA A 107 33.67 -29.52 14.47
C ALA A 107 33.80 -30.48 15.67
N SER A 108 32.69 -30.99 16.20
CA SER A 108 32.66 -31.90 17.36
C SER A 108 32.56 -33.39 17.00
N ASP A 109 32.38 -33.75 15.72
CA ASP A 109 32.19 -35.15 15.29
C ASP A 109 33.45 -35.75 14.61
N GLY A 110 34.61 -35.10 14.76
CA GLY A 110 35.90 -35.54 14.21
C GLY A 110 36.71 -36.46 15.12
N GLY A 111 36.15 -37.01 16.21
CA GLY A 111 36.95 -37.68 17.23
C GLY A 111 36.21 -38.62 18.17
N ALA A 112 35.48 -39.61 17.66
CA ALA A 112 35.13 -40.79 18.46
C ALA A 112 34.85 -42.00 17.56
N MET A 113 35.82 -42.92 17.50
CA MET A 113 35.64 -44.27 16.95
C MET A 113 34.48 -44.96 17.69
N PRO A 114 33.44 -45.49 17.02
CA PRO A 114 32.43 -46.28 17.70
C PRO A 114 33.04 -47.62 18.10
N LEU A 115 33.38 -47.76 19.39
CA LEU A 115 33.69 -49.03 20.03
C LEU A 115 32.49 -49.97 19.82
N ARG A 116 32.71 -51.03 19.04
CA ARG A 116 31.80 -52.16 18.84
C ARG A 116 31.54 -52.85 20.19
N ALA A 117 30.51 -52.41 20.90
CA ALA A 117 30.02 -53.04 22.11
C ALA A 117 29.37 -54.39 21.74
N GLY A 118 29.95 -55.46 22.27
CA GLY A 118 29.51 -56.84 22.04
C GLY A 118 28.22 -57.23 22.78
N HIS A 119 27.76 -58.41 22.38
CA HIS A 119 26.94 -59.37 23.12
C HIS A 119 25.57 -58.94 23.69
N ARG A 120 24.52 -59.53 23.11
CA ARG A 120 23.47 -60.17 23.92
C ARG A 120 23.23 -61.61 23.40
N PRO A 121 23.10 -62.61 24.30
CA PRO A 121 22.87 -63.99 23.93
C PRO A 121 21.42 -64.24 23.51
N ALA A 122 21.23 -65.36 22.82
CA ALA A 122 19.96 -65.85 22.29
C ALA A 122 18.93 -66.20 23.38
N GLU A 123 17.66 -65.92 23.11
CA GLU A 123 16.54 -66.61 23.75
C GLU A 123 15.83 -67.46 22.69
N LEU A 124 15.83 -68.78 22.93
CA LEU A 124 15.05 -69.82 22.27
C LEU A 124 13.87 -70.15 23.19
N GLY A 125 12.66 -70.30 22.63
CA GLY A 125 11.52 -70.91 23.33
C GLY A 125 10.20 -70.22 23.07
#